data_AF-A0A951GIA5-F1
#
_entry.id   AF-A0A951GIA5-F1
#
_cell.length_a   1.000
_cell.length_b   1.000
_cell.length_c   1.000
_cell.angle_alpha   90.00
_cell.angle_beta   90.00
_cell.angle_gamma   90.00
#
_symmetry.space_group_name_H-M   'P 1'
#
loop_
_entity.id
_entity.type
_entity.pdbx_description
1 polymer ?
#
loop_
_entity_poly.entity_id
_entity_poly.type
_entity_poly.pdbx_seq_one_letter_code
_entity_poly.pdbx_strand_id
1 'polypeptide(L)' 'QQSMAVGDGVNDLPMLGAAGIGVAFHAKPAVASTARWRLDHADLTGLLYAQGYRRDEVIG' A
#
# COMPACT_ATOMS: atom_id res chain seq x y z
N GLN A 1 -2.54 -9.42 13.00
CA GLN A 1 -1.32 -8.59 13.05
C GLN A 1 -1.72 -7.15 12.72
N GLN A 2 -1.29 -6.15 13.50
CA GLN A 2 -1.56 -4.74 13.24
C GLN A 2 -0.32 -4.10 12.59
N SER A 3 -0.11 -4.36 11.31
CA SER A 3 1.00 -3.82 10.54
C SER A 3 0.58 -3.51 9.12
N MET A 4 1.09 -2.40 8.60
CA MET A 4 0.96 -2.04 7.19
C MET A 4 2.36 -2.01 6.56
N ALA A 5 2.49 -2.63 5.39
CA ALA A 5 3.69 -2.56 4.57
C ALA A 5 3.33 -2.04 3.18
N VAL A 6 4.25 -1.30 2.59
CA VAL A 6 4.09 -0.68 1.27
C VAL A 6 5.35 -0.92 0.46
N GLY A 7 5.20 -1.25 -0.81
CA GLY A 7 6.32 -1.52 -1.71
C GLY A 7 5.89 -1.47 -3.18
N ASP A 8 6.84 -1.39 -4.09
CA ASP A 8 6.63 -1.24 -5.54
C ASP A 8 7.31 -2.37 -6.34
N GLY A 9 8.23 -3.10 -5.69
CA GLY A 9 9.13 -4.07 -6.31
C GLY A 9 8.91 -5.51 -5.87
N VAL A 10 9.51 -6.43 -6.65
CA VAL A 10 9.45 -7.88 -6.37
C VAL A 10 10.15 -8.22 -5.05
N ASN A 11 11.17 -7.44 -4.69
CA ASN A 11 11.91 -7.59 -3.44
C ASN A 11 11.01 -7.35 -2.21
N ASP A 12 9.91 -6.64 -2.37
CA ASP A 12 8.99 -6.32 -1.28
C ASP A 12 7.93 -7.40 -1.06
N LEU A 13 7.77 -8.36 -1.99
CA LEU A 13 6.73 -9.39 -1.89
C LEU A 13 6.74 -10.18 -0.57
N PRO A 14 7.90 -10.60 -0.02
CA PRO A 14 7.93 -11.25 1.29
C PRO A 14 7.42 -10.33 2.41
N MET A 15 7.76 -9.04 2.35
CA MET A 15 7.33 -8.04 3.33
C MET A 15 5.82 -7.77 3.20
N LEU A 16 5.32 -7.58 1.98
CA LEU A 16 3.90 -7.32 1.70
C LEU A 16 3.02 -8.52 2.10
N GLY A 17 3.51 -9.76 1.88
CA GLY A 17 2.81 -10.98 2.27
C GLY A 17 2.79 -11.26 3.78
N ALA A 18 3.81 -10.79 4.51
CA ALA A 18 3.90 -10.97 5.95
C ALA A 18 3.06 -9.94 6.75
N ALA A 19 2.78 -8.77 6.17
CA ALA A 19 2.04 -7.70 6.81
C ALA A 19 0.55 -8.02 6.98
N GLY A 20 -0.09 -7.42 8.00
CA GLY A 20 -1.55 -7.48 8.12
C GLY A 20 -2.25 -6.82 6.93
N ILE A 21 -1.68 -5.71 6.43
CA ILE A 21 -2.07 -5.03 5.20
C ILE A 21 -0.82 -4.78 4.36
N GLY A 22 -0.65 -5.50 3.27
CA GLY A 22 0.40 -5.25 2.26
C GLY A 22 -0.16 -4.51 1.05
N VAL A 23 0.38 -3.33 0.75
CA VAL A 23 -0.06 -2.46 -0.36
C VAL A 23 1.03 -2.36 -1.43
N ALA A 24 0.69 -2.69 -2.66
CA ALA A 24 1.52 -2.38 -3.83
C ALA A 24 1.28 -0.92 -4.27
N PHE A 25 2.32 -0.09 -4.23
CA PHE A 25 2.26 1.31 -4.61
C PHE A 25 2.92 1.54 -5.97
N HIS A 26 2.16 1.97 -6.97
CA HIS A 26 2.61 2.15 -8.36
C HIS A 26 3.48 0.99 -8.87
N ALA A 27 3.14 -0.22 -8.44
CA ALA A 27 4.01 -1.37 -8.59
C ALA A 27 3.96 -1.94 -10.01
N LYS A 28 5.07 -2.57 -10.43
CA LYS A 28 5.12 -3.27 -11.73
C LYS A 28 4.05 -4.36 -11.79
N PRO A 29 3.54 -4.74 -12.99
CA PRO A 29 2.46 -5.72 -13.12
C PRO A 29 2.68 -7.03 -12.37
N ALA A 30 3.92 -7.53 -12.32
CA ALA A 30 4.29 -8.75 -11.59
C ALA A 30 4.11 -8.64 -10.06
N VAL A 31 4.30 -7.46 -9.50
CA VAL A 31 4.13 -7.19 -8.06
C VAL A 31 2.65 -6.91 -7.79
N ALA A 32 2.06 -6.05 -8.62
CA ALA A 32 0.67 -5.63 -8.52
C ALA A 32 -0.34 -6.80 -8.65
N SER A 33 -0.04 -7.82 -9.46
CA SER A 33 -0.90 -9.01 -9.60
C SER A 33 -0.93 -9.91 -8.37
N THR A 34 0.07 -9.79 -7.49
CA THR A 34 0.20 -10.62 -6.29
C THR A 34 -0.23 -9.88 -5.02
N ALA A 35 -0.24 -8.55 -5.06
CA ALA A 35 -0.63 -7.72 -3.92
C ALA A 35 -2.14 -7.69 -3.74
N ARG A 36 -2.59 -7.93 -2.49
CA ARG A 36 -4.00 -7.88 -2.11
C ARG A 36 -4.58 -6.47 -2.19
N TRP A 37 -3.77 -5.46 -1.91
CA TRP A 37 -4.15 -4.05 -1.94
C TRP A 37 -3.21 -3.29 -2.88
N ARG A 38 -3.76 -2.32 -3.60
CA ARG A 38 -3.03 -1.56 -4.61
C ARG A 38 -3.39 -0.08 -4.57
N LEU A 39 -2.38 0.75 -4.80
CA LEU A 39 -2.51 2.18 -5.10
C LEU A 39 -1.88 2.41 -6.47
N ASP A 40 -2.73 2.48 -7.49
CA ASP A 40 -2.28 2.58 -8.89
C ASP A 40 -2.31 4.02 -9.44
N HIS A 41 -3.10 4.92 -8.84
CA HIS A 41 -3.40 6.25 -9.38
C HIS A 41 -3.33 7.39 -8.37
N ALA A 42 -3.04 7.10 -7.11
CA ALA A 42 -2.96 8.10 -6.05
C ALA A 42 -1.59 8.05 -5.40
N ASP A 43 -1.18 9.16 -4.79
CA ASP A 43 0.06 9.23 -4.02
C ASP A 43 -0.06 8.53 -2.66
N LEU A 44 0.99 8.64 -1.83
CA LEU A 44 1.03 8.01 -0.50
C LEU A 44 -0.05 8.52 0.46
N THR A 45 -0.70 9.66 0.17
CA THR A 45 -1.86 10.13 0.93
C THR A 45 -3.01 9.12 0.86
N GLY A 46 -3.11 8.34 -0.22
CA GLY A 46 -4.08 7.26 -0.34
C GLY A 46 -3.97 6.24 0.80
N LEU A 47 -2.79 6.03 1.37
CA LEU A 47 -2.58 5.15 2.53
C LEU A 47 -3.20 5.72 3.81
N LEU A 48 -3.24 7.04 3.96
CA LEU A 48 -3.90 7.69 5.10
C LEU A 48 -5.41 7.49 4.99
N TYR A 49 -5.98 7.67 3.82
CA TYR A 49 -7.41 7.39 3.61
C TYR A 49 -7.76 5.91 3.81
N ALA A 50 -6.88 5.00 3.39
CA ALA A 50 -7.06 3.56 3.65
C ALA A 50 -7.04 3.19 5.14
N GLN A 51 -6.40 4.01 5.98
CA GLN A 51 -6.41 3.87 7.45
C GLN A 51 -7.64 4.52 8.11
N GLY A 52 -8.49 5.21 7.33
CA GLY A 52 -9.71 5.85 7.82
C GLY A 52 -9.59 7.34 8.11
N TYR A 53 -8.44 7.97 7.81
CA TYR A 53 -8.32 9.42 7.90
C TYR A 53 -9.19 10.10 6.84
N ARG A 54 -9.76 11.24 7.19
CA ARG A 54 -10.54 12.10 6.30
C ARG A 54 -9.67 13.22 5.74
N ARG A 55 -10.16 13.89 4.70
CA ARG A 55 -9.39 14.93 4.00
C ARG A 55 -9.01 16.10 4.92
N ASP A 56 -9.88 16.47 5.84
CA ASP A 56 -9.68 17.53 6.84
C ASP A 56 -8.69 17.14 7.96
N GLU A 57 -8.36 15.85 8.08
CA GLU A 57 -7.40 15.32 9.06
C GLU A 57 -5.98 15.17 8.48
N VAL A 58 -5.82 15.30 7.16
CA VAL A 58 -4.53 15.22 6.48
C VAL A 58 -4.02 16.62 6.16
N ILE A 59 -2.87 16.96 6.74
CA ILE A 59 -2.13 18.20 6.43
C ILE A 59 -1.11 17.89 5.32
N GLY A 60 -1.03 18.74 4.31
CA GLY A 60 -0.10 18.63 3.18
C GLY A 60 0.37 19.99 2.70
#